data_AF-A0A9P0ZWC8-F1
#
_entry.id   AF-A0A9P0ZWC8-F1
#
_cell.length_a   1.000
_cell.length_b   1.000
_cell.length_c   1.000
_cell.angle_alpha   90.00
_cell.angle_beta   90.00
_cell.angle_gamma   90.00
#
_symmetry.space_group_name_H-M   'P 1'
#
loop_
_entity.id
_entity.type
_entity.pdbx_description
1 polymer ?
#
loop_
_entity_poly.entity_id
_entity_poly.type
_entity_poly.pdbx_seq_one_letter_code
_entity_poly.pdbx_strand_id
1 'polypeptide(L)'
;MLKGEILSAVGRDANNEMYPIPWAVVEIENTDSWRCFLDLLKVDIQINNSFHWTLITDQQKGLVNVIKELFPNSEHRNCCRHIHANWSKKHRG
;
A
#
# COMPACT_ATOMS: atom_id res chain seq x y z
N MET A 1 -19.70 18.41 2.12
CA MET A 1 -18.93 17.39 1.39
C MET A 1 -18.37 16.42 2.41
N LEU A 2 -18.71 15.14 2.33
CA LEU A 2 -17.98 14.10 3.03
C LEU A 2 -16.57 14.07 2.44
N LYS A 3 -15.55 14.17 3.28
CA LYS A 3 -14.14 14.16 2.87
C LYS A 3 -13.73 12.69 2.82
N GLY A 4 -13.62 12.12 1.63
CA GLY A 4 -13.16 10.76 1.41
C GLY A 4 -11.72 10.71 0.93
N GLU A 5 -11.12 9.54 1.01
CA GLU A 5 -9.75 9.26 0.56
C GLU A 5 -9.78 8.22 -0.58
N ILE A 6 -8.77 8.27 -1.46
CA ILE A 6 -8.62 7.29 -2.55
C ILE A 6 -7.43 6.40 -2.22
N LEU A 7 -7.70 5.09 -2.16
CA LEU A 7 -6.67 4.06 -2.09
C LEU A 7 -6.38 3.56 -3.51
N SER A 8 -5.12 3.33 -3.83
CA SER A 8 -4.72 2.80 -5.14
C SER A 8 -3.48 1.94 -5.02
N ALA A 9 -3.36 0.95 -5.90
CA ALA A 9 -2.12 0.19 -6.06
C ALA A 9 -1.67 0.18 -7.53
N VAL A 10 -0.36 0.24 -7.70
CA VAL A 10 0.31 0.14 -9.00
C VAL A 10 1.26 -1.04 -8.94
N GLY A 11 1.14 -1.93 -9.91
CA GLY A 11 2.03 -3.06 -10.11
C GLY A 11 3.20 -2.69 -11.00
N ARG A 12 4.32 -3.37 -10.81
CA ARG A 12 5.43 -3.38 -11.75
C ARG A 12 5.69 -4.81 -12.20
N ASP A 13 5.83 -5.02 -13.49
CA ASP A 13 6.06 -6.35 -14.05
C ASP A 13 7.55 -6.62 -14.35
N ALA A 14 7.84 -7.79 -14.90
CA ALA A 14 9.19 -8.21 -15.26
C ALA A 14 9.79 -7.41 -16.43
N ASN A 15 8.94 -6.75 -17.23
CA ASN A 15 9.36 -5.84 -18.31
C ASN A 15 9.61 -4.41 -17.80
N ASN A 16 9.57 -4.21 -16.48
CA ASN A 16 9.80 -2.92 -15.84
C ASN A 16 8.67 -1.90 -16.10
N GLU A 17 7.54 -2.35 -16.63
CA GLU A 17 6.37 -1.54 -16.96
C GLU A 17 5.48 -1.40 -15.72
N MET A 18 4.76 -0.28 -15.63
CA MET A 18 3.88 0.02 -14.48
C MET A 18 2.42 0.03 -14.91
N TYR A 19 1.57 -0.64 -14.14
CA TYR A 19 0.14 -0.75 -14.42
C TYR A 19 -0.69 -0.49 -13.16
N PRO A 20 -1.76 0.33 -13.24
CA PRO A 20 -2.74 0.41 -12.17
C PRO A 20 -3.41 -0.96 -12.00
N ILE A 21 -3.50 -1.45 -10.76
CA ILE A 21 -4.15 -2.75 -10.47
C ILE A 21 -5.60 -2.48 -9.98
N PRO A 22 -5.88 -2.17 -8.69
CA PRO A 22 -7.18 -1.63 -8.27
C PRO A 22 -7.08 -0.22 -7.65
N TRP A 23 -8.24 0.40 -7.50
CA TRP A 23 -8.46 1.62 -6.70
C TRP A 23 -9.79 1.53 -5.95
N ALA A 24 -9.90 2.25 -4.84
CA ALA A 24 -11.12 2.31 -4.04
C ALA A 24 -11.29 3.71 -3.43
N VAL A 25 -12.52 4.19 -3.36
CA VAL A 25 -12.89 5.38 -2.57
C VAL A 25 -13.34 4.91 -1.20
N VAL A 26 -12.73 5.44 -0.15
CA VAL A 26 -13.03 5.11 1.23
C VAL A 26 -13.40 6.37 2.00
N GLU A 27 -14.27 6.24 3.01
CA GLU A 27 -14.64 7.39 3.83
C GLU A 27 -13.45 7.90 4.66
N ILE A 28 -12.61 6.98 5.15
CA ILE A 28 -11.48 7.29 6.03
C ILE A 28 -10.31 6.34 5.72
N GLU A 29 -9.10 6.88 5.62
CA GLU A 29 -7.88 6.08 5.56
C GLU A 29 -7.52 5.51 6.94
N ASN A 30 -7.98 4.28 7.22
CA ASN A 30 -7.72 3.57 8.47
C ASN A 30 -7.35 2.10 8.23
N THR A 31 -7.04 1.38 9.31
CA THR A 31 -6.64 -0.03 9.28
C THR A 31 -7.68 -0.91 8.59
N ASP A 32 -8.97 -0.72 8.86
CA ASP A 32 -10.04 -1.56 8.31
C ASP A 32 -10.21 -1.34 6.81
N SER A 33 -10.12 -0.08 6.37
CA SER A 33 -10.19 0.30 4.96
C SER A 33 -8.99 -0.27 4.18
N TRP A 34 -7.78 -0.19 4.76
CA TRP A 34 -6.59 -0.81 4.18
C TRP A 34 -6.67 -2.33 4.14
N ARG A 35 -7.21 -2.97 5.19
CA ARG A 35 -7.42 -4.42 5.23
C ARG A 35 -8.34 -4.86 4.11
N CYS A 36 -9.51 -4.24 4.00
CA CYS A 36 -10.48 -4.56 2.95
C CYS A 36 -9.87 -4.40 1.56
N PHE A 37 -9.19 -3.28 1.30
CA PHE A 37 -8.54 -3.01 0.01
C PHE A 37 -7.44 -4.04 -0.33
N LEU A 38 -6.58 -4.37 0.64
CA LEU A 38 -5.46 -5.29 0.43
C LEU A 38 -5.89 -6.76 0.34
N ASP A 39 -6.95 -7.16 1.05
CA ASP A 39 -7.56 -8.49 0.92
C ASP A 39 -8.13 -8.69 -0.49
N LEU A 40 -8.87 -7.69 -1.00
CA LEU A 40 -9.39 -7.71 -2.36
C LEU A 40 -8.26 -7.76 -3.39
N LEU A 41 -7.24 -6.91 -3.24
CA LEU A 41 -6.05 -6.94 -4.09
C LEU A 41 -5.41 -8.34 -4.10
N LYS A 42 -5.18 -8.93 -2.91
CA LYS A 42 -4.55 -10.25 -2.78
C LYS A 42 -5.31 -11.32 -3.57
N VAL A 43 -6.64 -11.29 -3.52
CA VAL A 43 -7.51 -12.20 -4.27
C VAL A 43 -7.43 -11.93 -5.77
N ASP A 44 -7.55 -10.67 -6.19
CA ASP A 44 -7.59 -10.28 -7.60
C ASP A 44 -6.32 -10.67 -8.37
N ILE A 45 -5.15 -10.47 -7.76
CA ILE A 45 -3.86 -10.85 -8.35
C ILE A 45 -3.35 -12.21 -7.88
N GLN A 46 -4.22 -13.00 -7.24
CA GLN A 46 -4.00 -14.41 -6.87
C GLN A 46 -2.71 -14.65 -6.08
N ILE A 47 -2.41 -13.76 -5.12
CA ILE A 47 -1.25 -13.91 -4.24
C ILE A 47 -1.56 -14.97 -3.18
N ASN A 48 -1.28 -16.23 -3.54
CA ASN A 48 -1.34 -17.37 -2.62
C ASN A 48 -0.09 -17.47 -1.75
N ASN A 49 1.07 -17.07 -2.29
CA ASN A 49 2.35 -17.02 -1.60
C ASN A 49 3.03 -15.68 -1.83
N SER A 50 3.32 -14.95 -0.75
CA SER A 50 3.90 -13.62 -0.81
C SER A 50 5.44 -13.58 -0.90
N PHE A 51 6.15 -14.71 -0.90
CA PHE A 51 7.63 -14.77 -0.92
C PHE A 51 8.28 -14.04 -2.10
N HIS A 52 7.61 -14.00 -3.25
CA HIS A 52 8.13 -13.38 -4.48
C HIS A 52 7.62 -11.96 -4.71
N TRP A 53 6.93 -11.39 -3.72
CA TRP A 53 6.31 -10.07 -3.82
C TRP A 53 7.09 -9.06 -2.98
N THR A 54 7.32 -7.89 -3.57
CA THR A 54 7.81 -6.70 -2.86
C THR A 54 6.68 -5.69 -2.81
N LEU A 55 6.31 -5.28 -1.61
CA LEU A 55 5.28 -4.26 -1.36
C LEU A 55 5.94 -2.96 -0.91
N ILE A 56 5.60 -1.85 -1.58
CA ILE A 56 6.09 -0.51 -1.24
C ILE A 56 4.89 0.35 -0.84
N THR A 57 4.84 0.80 0.41
CA THR A 57 3.70 1.57 0.92
C THR A 57 4.10 2.80 1.73
N ASP A 58 3.14 3.63 2.11
CA ASP A 58 3.37 4.68 3.12
C ASP A 58 3.60 4.05 4.52
N GLN A 59 4.09 4.88 5.45
CA GLN A 59 4.47 4.57 6.82
C GLN A 59 3.31 4.69 7.82
N GLN A 60 2.07 4.64 7.36
CA GLN A 60 0.93 4.67 8.28
C GLN A 60 0.91 3.37 9.10
N LYS A 61 0.88 3.47 10.44
CA LYS A 61 1.01 2.31 11.35
C LYS A 61 -0.02 1.20 11.06
N GLY A 62 -1.27 1.58 10.76
CA GLY A 62 -2.34 0.63 10.43
C GLY A 62 -2.02 -0.20 9.18
N LEU A 63 -1.55 0.47 8.11
CA LEU A 63 -1.16 -0.15 6.85
C LEU A 63 -0.02 -1.16 7.02
N VAL A 64 1.03 -0.79 7.76
CA VAL A 64 2.19 -1.68 7.99
C VAL A 64 1.77 -2.97 8.72
N ASN A 65 0.85 -2.87 9.67
CA ASN A 65 0.36 -4.05 10.39
C ASN A 65 -0.46 -4.96 9.47
N VAL A 66 -1.37 -4.40 8.68
CA VAL A 66 -2.17 -5.17 7.72
C VAL A 66 -1.30 -5.89 6.70
N ILE A 67 -0.23 -5.25 6.21
CA ILE A 67 0.70 -5.90 5.27
C ILE A 67 1.38 -7.12 5.89
N LYS A 68 1.85 -7.01 7.14
CA LYS A 68 2.47 -8.14 7.84
C LYS A 68 1.52 -9.30 8.05
N GLU A 69 0.23 -9.02 8.26
CA GLU A 69 -0.79 -10.06 8.42
C GLU A 69 -1.17 -10.73 7.09
N LEU A 70 -1.39 -9.94 6.03
CA LEU A 70 -1.87 -10.46 4.75
C LEU A 70 -0.77 -11.00 3.84
N PHE A 71 0.44 -10.45 3.94
CA PHE A 71 1.60 -10.79 3.11
C PHE A 71 2.84 -11.08 3.97
N PRO A 72 2.77 -12.05 4.90
CA PRO A 72 3.79 -12.26 5.94
C PRO A 72 5.20 -12.57 5.40
N ASN A 73 5.28 -13.15 4.19
CA ASN A 73 6.55 -13.53 3.56
C ASN A 73 7.03 -12.49 2.52
N SER A 74 6.28 -11.41 2.30
CA SER A 74 6.67 -10.37 1.34
C SER A 74 7.84 -9.55 1.86
N GLU A 75 8.65 -9.05 0.94
CA GLU A 75 9.55 -7.95 1.26
C GLU A 75 8.71 -6.66 1.35
N HIS A 76 8.68 -6.04 2.53
CA HIS A 76 7.98 -4.77 2.73
C HIS A 76 8.96 -3.61 2.84
N ARG A 77 8.76 -2.57 2.02
CA ARG A 77 9.56 -1.35 2.01
C ARG A 77 8.68 -0.12 2.21
N ASN A 78 9.26 0.88 2.84
CA ASN A 78 8.64 2.20 2.95
C ASN A 78 8.88 3.01 1.67
N CYS A 79 7.86 3.71 1.20
CA CYS A 79 7.95 4.58 0.04
C CYS A 79 8.92 5.74 0.31
N CYS A 80 10.04 5.80 -0.43
CA CYS A 80 11.04 6.86 -0.29
C CYS A 80 10.44 8.27 -0.47
N ARG A 81 9.46 8.42 -1.37
CA ARG A 81 8.77 9.70 -1.59
C ARG A 81 8.05 10.17 -0.32
N HIS A 82 7.35 9.26 0.35
CA HIS A 82 6.65 9.56 1.60
C HIS A 82 7.62 9.75 2.77
N ILE A 83 8.70 8.97 2.85
CA ILE A 83 9.78 9.21 3.82
C ILE A 83 10.30 10.64 3.69
N HIS A 84 10.68 11.05 2.48
CA HIS A 84 11.19 12.39 2.23
C HIS A 84 10.15 13.46 2.57
N ALA A 85 8.91 13.30 2.11
CA ALA A 85 7.83 14.26 2.40
C ALA A 85 7.59 14.42 3.90
N ASN A 86 7.57 13.33 4.66
CA ASN A 86 7.40 13.34 6.12
C ASN A 86 8.60 13.97 6.82
N TRP A 87 9.81 13.72 6.32
CA TRP A 87 11.03 14.32 6.85
C TRP A 87 11.08 15.84 6.62
N SER A 88 10.78 16.31 5.41
CA SER A 88 10.78 17.74 5.07
C SER A 88 9.71 18.55 5.83
N LYS A 89 8.58 17.91 6.20
CA LYS A 89 7.57 18.56 7.05
C LYS A 89 8.10 18.84 8.46
N LYS A 90 8.95 17.97 8.99
CA LYS A 90 9.54 18.08 10.34
C LYS A 90 10.81 18.94 10.37
N HIS A 91 11.59 18.90 9.30
CA HIS A 91 12.84 19.64 9.16
C HIS A 91 12.70 20.61 8.00
N ARG A 92 12.16 21.79 8.30
CA ARG A 92 12.28 22.95 7.42
C ARG A 92 13.69 23.47 7.63
N GLY A 93 14.51 23.48 6.57
CA GLY A 93 15.87 24.02 6.62
C GLY A 93 15.91 25.43 7.19
#